data_AF-A0A529XNX3-F1
#
_entry.id   AF-A0A529XNX3-F1
#
_cell.length_a   1.000
_cell.length_b   1.000
_cell.length_c   1.000
_cell.angle_alpha   90.00
_cell.angle_beta   90.00
_cell.angle_gamma   90.00
#
_symmetry.space_group_name_H-M   'P 1'
#
loop_
_entity.id
_entity.type
_entity.pdbx_description
1 polymer ?
#
loop_
_entity_poly.entity_id
_entity_poly.type
_entity_poly.pdbx_seq_one_letter_code
_entity_poly.pdbx_strand_id
1 'polypeptide(L)'
;GWAERGGGNAVGHGNSVPRFHVTWGTGPGVLEPFVLRVREAQKRGLVEFRFRHRVNEIVRTGDTVTGVRGDVLEASSVERGHKSSRAVAGAFEFSAQAVIVASGGIGGNHELVRRNWPERLGAPPKRMITGVPDHVDGRMLAITEAAGGRIINRDRMWHYVEGIKNWAPIWTEHAIRILPGPSSLWLDARGKRLPVPLYPGFDTLATLSH
;
A
#
# COMPACT_ATOMS: atom_id res chain seq x y z
N GLY A 1 -12.86 11.80 14.44
CA GLY A 1 -12.94 10.49 15.11
C GLY A 1 -11.57 10.11 15.63
N TRP A 2 -11.49 9.33 16.71
CA TRP A 2 -10.22 8.82 17.26
C TRP A 2 -9.86 7.51 16.55
N ALA A 3 -9.56 7.61 15.26
CA ALA A 3 -9.13 6.45 14.48
C ALA A 3 -7.84 5.88 15.08
N GLU A 4 -7.74 4.55 15.09
CA GLU A 4 -6.58 3.80 15.54
C GLU A 4 -6.27 4.03 17.03
N ARG A 5 -7.31 4.00 17.87
CA ARG A 5 -7.19 4.22 19.32
C ARG A 5 -6.20 3.25 20.00
N GLY A 6 -5.99 2.07 19.42
CA GLY A 6 -5.03 1.07 19.90
C GLY A 6 -5.63 -0.31 20.07
N GLY A 7 -4.78 -1.24 20.49
CA GLY A 7 -5.03 -2.66 20.78
C GLY A 7 -5.89 -2.94 22.02
N GLY A 8 -6.68 -1.97 22.50
CA GLY A 8 -7.73 -2.24 23.48
C GLY A 8 -7.94 -1.16 24.54
N ASN A 9 -7.57 -1.47 25.78
CA ASN A 9 -7.85 -0.65 26.96
C ASN A 9 -6.84 0.51 27.12
N ALA A 10 -7.14 1.44 28.04
CA ALA A 10 -6.34 2.65 28.26
C ALA A 10 -4.87 2.41 28.68
N VAL A 11 -4.52 1.17 29.04
CA VAL A 11 -3.18 0.76 29.51
C VAL A 11 -2.43 -0.14 28.52
N GLY A 12 -3.06 -0.51 27.40
CA GLY A 12 -2.49 -1.37 26.37
C GLY A 12 -1.77 -0.59 25.26
N HIS A 13 -1.29 -1.32 24.25
CA HIS A 13 -0.68 -0.72 23.06
C HIS A 13 -1.69 0.16 22.32
N GLY A 14 -1.30 1.37 21.91
CA GLY A 14 -2.24 2.26 21.25
C GLY A 14 -1.88 3.74 21.24
N ASN A 15 -2.86 4.54 20.82
CA ASN A 15 -2.82 5.98 20.90
C ASN A 15 -3.47 6.42 22.23
N SER A 16 -2.68 6.95 23.18
CA SER A 16 -3.19 7.48 24.46
C SER A 16 -4.05 8.74 24.30
N VAL A 17 -3.86 9.48 23.19
CA VAL A 17 -4.63 10.67 22.81
C VAL A 17 -4.86 10.69 21.29
N PRO A 18 -5.88 11.42 20.79
CA PRO A 18 -6.06 11.62 19.35
C PRO A 18 -4.82 12.26 18.72
N ARG A 19 -4.26 11.63 17.68
CA ARG A 19 -3.07 12.11 16.95
C ARG A 19 -3.09 11.84 15.45
N PHE A 20 -4.25 11.42 14.93
CA PHE A 20 -4.47 11.21 13.51
C PHE A 20 -4.86 12.54 12.85
N HIS A 21 -3.96 13.11 12.07
CA HIS A 21 -4.15 14.38 11.39
C HIS A 21 -4.60 14.12 9.95
N VAL A 22 -5.67 14.80 9.54
CA VAL A 22 -6.19 14.72 8.17
C VAL A 22 -6.07 16.08 7.54
N THR A 23 -5.38 16.15 6.41
CA THR A 23 -5.30 17.36 5.59
C THR A 23 -6.54 17.48 4.72
N TRP A 24 -6.94 18.72 4.43
CA TRP A 24 -7.90 18.95 3.36
C TRP A 24 -7.34 18.40 2.04
N GLY A 25 -8.18 17.74 1.25
CA GLY A 25 -7.74 17.02 0.05
C GLY A 25 -7.06 15.68 0.32
N THR A 26 -6.92 15.23 1.58
CA THR A 26 -6.39 13.91 1.99
C THR A 26 -5.01 13.61 1.41
N GLY A 27 -4.77 12.40 0.89
CA GLY A 27 -3.49 11.98 0.30
C GLY A 27 -2.96 12.96 -0.76
N PRO A 28 -3.76 13.38 -1.76
CA PRO A 28 -3.36 14.43 -2.70
C PRO A 28 -2.91 15.73 -2.01
N GLY A 29 -3.65 16.21 -1.01
CA GLY A 29 -3.28 17.42 -0.25
C GLY A 29 -1.97 17.27 0.52
N VAL A 30 -1.66 16.07 1.03
CA VAL A 30 -0.35 15.78 1.67
C VAL A 30 0.78 15.80 0.63
N LEU A 31 0.55 15.25 -0.55
CA LEU A 31 1.59 15.07 -1.57
C LEU A 31 1.91 16.34 -2.36
N GLU A 32 0.93 17.23 -2.53
CA GLU A 32 1.01 18.40 -3.40
C GLU A 32 2.28 19.26 -3.16
N PRO A 33 2.66 19.64 -1.93
CA PRO A 33 3.88 20.43 -1.70
C PRO A 33 5.17 19.72 -2.17
N PHE A 34 5.24 18.40 -1.99
CA PHE A 34 6.38 17.61 -2.42
C PHE A 34 6.43 17.50 -3.95
N VAL A 35 5.28 17.25 -4.59
CA VAL A 35 5.17 17.18 -6.05
C VAL A 35 5.60 18.50 -6.68
N LEU A 36 5.14 19.64 -6.15
CA LEU A 36 5.54 20.97 -6.61
C LEU A 36 7.07 21.16 -6.54
N ARG A 37 7.69 20.79 -5.42
CA ARG A 37 9.15 20.94 -5.24
C ARG A 37 9.95 20.06 -6.20
N VAL A 38 9.53 18.82 -6.43
CA VAL A 38 10.23 17.91 -7.36
C VAL A 38 10.02 18.37 -8.81
N ARG A 39 8.84 18.89 -9.17
CA ARG A 39 8.60 19.50 -10.49
C ARG A 39 9.46 20.73 -10.73
N GLU A 40 9.70 21.55 -9.72
CA GLU A 40 10.62 22.69 -9.84
C GLU A 40 12.07 22.23 -10.01
N ALA A 41 12.49 21.20 -9.26
CA ALA A 41 13.80 20.58 -9.45
C ALA A 41 13.95 19.99 -10.87
N GLN A 42 12.89 19.42 -11.44
CA GLN A 42 12.86 18.95 -12.82
C GLN A 42 13.11 20.08 -13.82
N LYS A 43 12.43 21.23 -13.68
CA LYS A 43 12.65 22.40 -14.56
C LYS A 43 14.09 22.92 -14.49
N ARG A 44 14.73 22.78 -13.33
CA ARG A 44 16.15 23.12 -13.10
C ARG A 44 17.13 22.06 -13.60
N GLY A 45 16.66 20.95 -14.18
CA GLY A 45 17.50 19.86 -14.67
C GLY A 45 18.11 18.98 -13.57
N LEU A 46 17.63 19.06 -12.33
CA LEU A 46 18.14 18.28 -11.20
C LEU A 46 17.46 16.93 -11.05
N VAL A 47 16.26 16.77 -11.61
CA VAL A 47 15.46 15.55 -11.53
C VAL A 47 14.90 15.23 -12.92
N GLU A 48 14.95 13.96 -13.29
CA GLU A 48 14.26 13.45 -14.47
C GLU A 48 13.14 12.48 -14.06
N PHE A 49 11.97 12.62 -14.67
CA PHE A 49 10.88 11.66 -14.50
C PHE A 49 10.84 10.67 -15.65
N ARG A 50 11.04 9.40 -15.33
CA ARG A 50 10.92 8.28 -16.28
C ARG A 50 9.61 7.52 -16.05
N PHE A 51 8.49 8.14 -16.46
CA PHE A 51 7.20 7.45 -16.41
C PHE A 51 7.19 6.25 -17.36
N ARG A 52 6.30 5.29 -17.09
CA ARG A 52 6.19 4.05 -17.89
C ARG A 52 7.47 3.22 -17.93
N HIS A 53 8.42 3.44 -17.03
CA HIS A 53 9.58 2.57 -16.83
C HIS A 53 9.28 1.60 -15.69
N ARG A 54 9.31 0.31 -15.99
CA ARG A 54 9.10 -0.77 -15.02
C ARG A 54 10.44 -1.45 -14.77
N VAL A 55 11.00 -1.21 -13.60
CA VAL A 55 12.22 -1.89 -13.14
C VAL A 55 11.96 -3.40 -13.04
N ASN A 56 12.86 -4.17 -13.63
CA ASN A 56 12.85 -5.62 -13.59
C ASN A 56 14.02 -6.17 -12.77
N GLU A 57 15.10 -5.40 -12.61
CA GLU A 57 16.32 -5.81 -11.95
C GLU A 57 17.09 -4.62 -11.36
N ILE A 58 17.74 -4.84 -10.22
CA ILE A 58 18.76 -3.97 -9.65
C ILE A 58 20.11 -4.52 -10.08
N VAL A 59 20.88 -3.73 -10.82
CA VAL A 59 22.17 -4.14 -11.39
C VAL A 59 23.25 -4.05 -10.31
N ARG A 60 24.11 -5.07 -10.24
CA ARG A 60 25.24 -5.14 -9.31
C ARG A 60 26.54 -5.42 -10.07
N THR A 61 27.61 -4.80 -9.60
CA THR A 61 28.98 -5.12 -9.98
C THR A 61 29.72 -5.60 -8.74
N GLY A 62 29.98 -6.91 -8.67
CA GLY A 62 30.38 -7.56 -7.41
C GLY A 62 29.29 -7.37 -6.36
N ASP A 63 29.67 -6.90 -5.18
CA ASP A 63 28.71 -6.67 -4.09
C ASP A 63 27.99 -5.31 -4.16
N THR A 64 28.41 -4.42 -5.04
CA THR A 64 27.92 -3.04 -5.12
C THR A 64 26.75 -2.92 -6.09
N VAL A 65 25.66 -2.26 -5.65
CA VAL A 65 24.59 -1.82 -6.55
C VAL A 65 25.09 -0.69 -7.43
N THR A 66 24.97 -0.86 -8.75
CA THR A 66 25.49 0.08 -9.74
C THR A 66 24.42 0.62 -10.68
N GLY A 67 23.17 0.18 -10.55
CA GLY A 67 22.09 0.66 -11.41
C GLY A 67 20.79 -0.12 -11.31
N VAL A 68 19.92 0.12 -12.29
CA VAL A 68 18.66 -0.59 -12.49
C VAL A 68 18.43 -0.81 -13.98
N ARG A 69 17.76 -1.90 -14.33
CA ARG A 69 17.30 -2.15 -15.70
C ARG A 69 15.89 -2.71 -15.73
N GLY A 70 15.23 -2.56 -16.87
CA GLY A 70 13.88 -3.07 -17.06
C GLY A 70 13.24 -2.66 -18.37
N ASP A 71 11.92 -2.60 -18.36
CA ASP A 71 11.11 -2.37 -19.55
C ASP A 71 10.60 -0.93 -19.59
N VAL A 72 10.55 -0.37 -20.80
CA VAL A 72 9.70 0.77 -21.11
C VAL A 72 8.35 0.23 -21.57
N LEU A 73 7.28 0.59 -20.87
CA LEU A 73 5.92 0.22 -21.20
C LEU A 73 5.33 1.24 -22.20
N GLU A 74 4.36 0.80 -23.01
CA GLU A 74 3.63 1.70 -23.92
C GLU A 74 3.09 2.92 -23.18
N ALA A 75 3.04 4.07 -23.88
CA ALA A 75 2.44 5.29 -23.35
C ALA A 75 0.97 5.05 -22.95
N SER A 76 0.51 5.77 -21.92
CA SER A 76 -0.86 5.64 -21.44
C SER A 76 -1.35 6.99 -20.92
N SER A 77 -2.58 7.34 -21.28
CA SER A 77 -3.28 8.56 -20.87
C SER A 77 -4.37 8.30 -19.82
N VAL A 78 -4.44 7.08 -19.27
CA VAL A 78 -5.43 6.78 -18.22
C VAL A 78 -5.19 7.62 -16.98
N GLU A 79 -6.27 7.93 -16.26
CA GLU A 79 -6.19 8.73 -15.06
C GLU A 79 -5.44 8.02 -13.92
N ARG A 80 -5.04 8.79 -12.91
CA ARG A 80 -4.30 8.27 -11.75
C ARG A 80 -5.07 7.13 -11.08
N GLY A 81 -4.39 6.00 -10.90
CA GLY A 81 -4.94 4.82 -10.23
C GLY A 81 -5.67 3.86 -11.16
N HIS A 82 -6.10 4.31 -12.35
CA HIS A 82 -6.68 3.42 -13.34
C HIS A 82 -5.64 2.42 -13.84
N LYS A 83 -6.13 1.22 -14.18
CA LYS A 83 -5.32 0.20 -14.83
C LYS A 83 -4.87 0.71 -16.20
N SER A 84 -3.57 0.61 -16.46
CA SER A 84 -2.96 0.93 -17.75
C SER A 84 -2.36 -0.32 -18.40
N SER A 85 -2.06 -0.24 -19.71
CA SER A 85 -1.36 -1.30 -20.45
C SER A 85 -0.06 -1.71 -19.72
N ARG A 86 0.30 -2.99 -19.82
CA ARG A 86 1.61 -3.50 -19.37
C ARG A 86 2.43 -4.06 -20.54
N ALA A 87 2.02 -3.75 -21.78
CA ALA A 87 2.77 -4.11 -22.98
C ALA A 87 4.11 -3.36 -23.00
N VAL A 88 5.15 -4.09 -23.42
CA VAL A 88 6.54 -3.61 -23.46
C VAL A 88 6.79 -2.99 -24.83
N ALA A 89 7.24 -1.73 -24.82
CA ALA A 89 7.60 -0.96 -26.00
C ALA A 89 9.14 -0.83 -26.17
N GLY A 90 9.91 -1.22 -25.16
CA GLY A 90 11.37 -1.17 -25.21
C GLY A 90 12.01 -1.58 -23.89
N ALA A 91 13.32 -1.41 -23.79
CA ALA A 91 14.10 -1.67 -22.58
C ALA A 91 14.90 -0.44 -22.18
N PHE A 92 15.30 -0.37 -20.92
CA PHE A 92 16.21 0.64 -20.40
C PHE A 92 17.21 0.04 -19.42
N GLU A 93 18.35 0.71 -19.30
CA GLU A 93 19.34 0.48 -18.25
C GLU A 93 19.89 1.83 -17.80
N PHE A 94 19.94 2.04 -16.49
CA PHE A 94 20.47 3.25 -15.88
C PHE A 94 21.55 2.90 -14.87
N SER A 95 22.71 3.54 -14.99
CA SER A 95 23.79 3.45 -14.01
C SER A 95 23.64 4.55 -12.95
N ALA A 96 23.85 4.20 -11.69
CA ALA A 96 23.81 5.15 -10.58
C ALA A 96 24.70 4.67 -9.43
N GLN A 97 25.26 5.64 -8.69
CA GLN A 97 26.03 5.35 -7.47
C GLN A 97 25.16 4.87 -6.29
N ALA A 98 23.84 5.12 -6.34
CA ALA A 98 22.89 4.74 -5.32
C ALA A 98 21.51 4.51 -5.92
N VAL A 99 20.77 3.55 -5.36
CA VAL A 99 19.38 3.23 -5.74
C VAL A 99 18.53 3.25 -4.47
N ILE A 100 17.43 4.02 -4.50
CA ILE A 100 16.43 4.07 -3.43
C ILE A 100 15.16 3.38 -3.93
N VAL A 101 14.72 2.33 -3.23
CA VAL A 101 13.49 1.61 -3.57
C VAL A 101 12.33 2.15 -2.74
N ALA A 102 11.40 2.86 -3.39
CA ALA A 102 10.19 3.43 -2.79
C ALA A 102 8.92 2.98 -3.54
N SER A 103 8.75 1.66 -3.68
CA SER A 103 7.82 1.02 -4.63
C SER A 103 6.46 0.59 -4.06
N GLY A 104 6.17 0.89 -2.80
CA GLY A 104 4.95 0.46 -2.12
C GLY A 104 4.97 -1.01 -1.66
N GLY A 105 3.79 -1.53 -1.32
CA GLY A 105 3.60 -2.86 -0.73
C GLY A 105 2.95 -3.89 -1.66
N ILE A 106 2.39 -4.95 -1.08
CA ILE A 106 1.78 -6.10 -1.79
C ILE A 106 0.25 -6.02 -1.93
N GLY A 107 -0.39 -4.96 -1.41
CA GLY A 107 -1.83 -4.95 -1.16
C GLY A 107 -2.72 -5.17 -2.39
N GLY A 108 -2.22 -4.85 -3.59
CA GLY A 108 -2.90 -5.09 -4.87
C GLY A 108 -2.70 -6.49 -5.45
N ASN A 109 -1.92 -7.35 -4.78
CA ASN A 109 -1.60 -8.71 -5.23
C ASN A 109 -2.12 -9.74 -4.21
N HIS A 110 -3.36 -10.18 -4.40
CA HIS A 110 -4.03 -11.15 -3.53
C HIS A 110 -3.34 -12.51 -3.41
N GLU A 111 -2.55 -12.92 -4.41
CA GLU A 111 -1.75 -14.14 -4.37
C GLU A 111 -0.57 -13.96 -3.41
N LEU A 112 0.18 -12.86 -3.53
CA LEU A 112 1.27 -12.55 -2.60
C LEU A 112 0.76 -12.31 -1.18
N VAL A 113 -0.38 -11.65 -1.02
CA VAL A 113 -1.05 -11.50 0.29
C VAL A 113 -1.35 -12.86 0.90
N ARG A 114 -1.90 -13.81 0.13
CA ARG A 114 -2.19 -15.18 0.61
C ARG A 114 -0.92 -15.95 0.97
N ARG A 115 0.11 -15.86 0.12
CA ARG A 115 1.38 -16.58 0.34
C ARG A 115 2.07 -16.15 1.62
N ASN A 116 1.92 -14.87 2.00
CA ASN A 116 2.51 -14.33 3.22
C ASN A 116 1.48 -14.23 4.36
N TRP A 117 0.28 -14.81 4.19
CA TRP A 117 -0.83 -14.61 5.13
C TRP A 117 -0.43 -15.00 6.55
N PRO A 118 -0.80 -14.20 7.57
CA PRO A 118 -0.31 -14.47 8.91
C PRO A 118 -1.03 -15.67 9.52
N GLU A 119 -0.29 -16.72 9.85
CA GLU A 119 -0.85 -17.98 10.37
C GLU A 119 -1.73 -17.77 11.61
N ARG A 120 -1.35 -16.81 12.48
CA ARG A 120 -2.11 -16.42 13.68
C ARG A 120 -3.55 -15.94 13.38
N LEU A 121 -3.86 -15.57 12.14
CA LEU A 121 -5.19 -15.12 11.70
C LEU A 121 -6.01 -16.27 11.05
N GLY A 122 -5.51 -17.50 11.07
CA GLY A 122 -6.15 -18.64 10.42
C GLY A 122 -6.07 -18.58 8.90
N ALA A 123 -7.02 -19.24 8.22
CA ALA A 123 -7.02 -19.29 6.76
C ALA A 123 -7.40 -17.92 6.15
N PRO A 124 -6.74 -17.49 5.05
CA PRO A 124 -7.11 -16.27 4.37
C PRO A 124 -8.56 -16.32 3.84
N PRO A 125 -9.32 -15.21 3.91
CA PRO A 125 -10.66 -15.14 3.33
C PRO A 125 -10.72 -15.59 1.87
N LYS A 126 -11.75 -16.37 1.52
CA LYS A 126 -11.98 -16.83 0.14
C LYS A 126 -12.17 -15.66 -0.84
N ARG A 127 -12.78 -14.57 -0.37
CA ARG A 127 -13.00 -13.33 -1.14
C ARG A 127 -12.33 -12.19 -0.38
N MET A 128 -11.55 -11.38 -1.09
CA MET A 128 -10.92 -10.16 -0.57
C MET A 128 -11.22 -9.00 -1.50
N ILE A 129 -11.19 -7.79 -0.96
CA ILE A 129 -11.34 -6.52 -1.69
C ILE A 129 -10.09 -5.66 -1.46
N THR A 130 -9.81 -4.74 -2.38
CA THR A 130 -8.48 -4.11 -2.50
C THR A 130 -8.53 -2.60 -2.29
N GLY A 131 -7.93 -2.12 -1.20
CA GLY A 131 -7.87 -0.69 -0.87
C GLY A 131 -6.80 0.12 -1.62
N VAL A 132 -6.02 -0.51 -2.49
CA VAL A 132 -4.88 0.10 -3.20
C VAL A 132 -4.95 -0.19 -4.70
N PRO A 133 -4.39 0.67 -5.58
CA PRO A 133 -4.39 0.45 -7.02
C PRO A 133 -3.64 -0.82 -7.47
N ASP A 134 -3.95 -1.31 -8.68
CA ASP A 134 -3.37 -2.50 -9.31
C ASP A 134 -1.82 -2.47 -9.44
N HIS A 135 -1.20 -1.29 -9.37
CA HIS A 135 0.25 -1.16 -9.44
C HIS A 135 0.95 -1.39 -8.09
N VAL A 136 0.21 -1.52 -6.99
CA VAL A 136 0.75 -1.88 -5.67
C VAL A 136 0.88 -3.41 -5.59
N ASP A 137 1.68 -3.97 -6.48
CA ASP A 137 1.75 -5.41 -6.75
C ASP A 137 2.90 -6.13 -6.03
N GLY A 138 3.72 -5.39 -5.29
CA GLY A 138 4.81 -5.94 -4.48
C GLY A 138 6.03 -6.42 -5.25
N ARG A 139 6.10 -6.26 -6.58
CA ARG A 139 7.16 -6.86 -7.40
C ARG A 139 8.57 -6.54 -6.92
N MET A 140 8.80 -5.27 -6.55
CA MET A 140 10.11 -4.79 -6.15
C MET A 140 10.62 -5.43 -4.85
N LEU A 141 9.77 -6.05 -4.04
CA LEU A 141 10.21 -6.80 -2.86
C LEU A 141 11.11 -7.97 -3.25
N ALA A 142 10.65 -8.83 -4.17
CA ALA A 142 11.43 -9.98 -4.64
C ALA A 142 12.68 -9.54 -5.43
N ILE A 143 12.58 -8.48 -6.23
CA ILE A 143 13.71 -7.90 -6.96
C ILE A 143 14.78 -7.40 -5.97
N THR A 144 14.36 -6.73 -4.90
CA THR A 144 15.28 -6.21 -3.88
C THR A 144 15.93 -7.34 -3.10
N GLU A 145 15.20 -8.43 -2.80
CA GLU A 145 15.80 -9.63 -2.19
C GLU A 145 16.82 -10.30 -3.09
N ALA A 146 16.52 -10.46 -4.38
CA ALA A 146 17.46 -11.01 -5.35
C ALA A 146 18.75 -10.17 -5.46
N ALA A 147 18.66 -8.86 -5.21
CA ALA A 147 19.80 -7.96 -5.15
C ALA A 147 20.58 -7.99 -3.81
N GLY A 148 20.23 -8.88 -2.88
CA GLY A 148 20.88 -9.03 -1.57
C GLY A 148 20.15 -8.34 -0.41
N GLY A 149 18.99 -7.72 -0.66
CA GLY A 149 18.12 -7.22 0.40
C GLY A 149 17.51 -8.36 1.23
N ARG A 150 17.10 -8.05 2.46
CA ARG A 150 16.40 -9.00 3.32
C ARG A 150 15.01 -8.47 3.66
N ILE A 151 13.97 -9.22 3.32
CA ILE A 151 12.63 -8.92 3.85
C ILE A 151 12.49 -9.53 5.23
N ILE A 152 12.05 -8.70 6.16
CA ILE A 152 11.63 -9.09 7.50
C ILE A 152 10.12 -8.91 7.63
N ASN A 153 9.50 -9.59 8.59
CA ASN A 153 8.09 -9.36 8.94
C ASN A 153 7.10 -9.58 7.77
N ARG A 154 7.35 -10.57 6.91
CA ARG A 154 6.52 -10.86 5.73
C ARG A 154 5.04 -11.04 6.07
N ASP A 155 4.76 -11.59 7.24
CA ASP A 155 3.43 -11.89 7.78
C ASP A 155 2.88 -10.77 8.71
N ARG A 156 3.58 -9.64 8.85
CA ARG A 156 3.05 -8.48 9.59
C ARG A 156 2.24 -7.59 8.65
N MET A 157 1.05 -8.08 8.32
CA MET A 157 0.08 -7.37 7.50
C MET A 157 -0.95 -6.64 8.35
N TRP A 158 -1.49 -5.55 7.79
CA TRP A 158 -2.57 -4.79 8.37
C TRP A 158 -3.79 -4.86 7.46
N HIS A 159 -4.83 -5.55 7.90
CA HIS A 159 -6.05 -5.78 7.15
C HIS A 159 -7.20 -4.99 7.76
N TYR A 160 -7.63 -3.92 7.08
CA TYR A 160 -8.75 -3.11 7.54
C TYR A 160 -10.09 -3.86 7.38
N VAL A 161 -10.78 -4.08 8.49
CA VAL A 161 -12.12 -4.68 8.53
C VAL A 161 -13.24 -3.70 8.13
N GLU A 162 -12.96 -2.40 8.12
CA GLU A 162 -13.91 -1.35 7.70
C GLU A 162 -13.98 -1.16 6.17
N GLY A 163 -13.58 -2.17 5.40
CA GLY A 163 -13.55 -2.13 3.94
C GLY A 163 -14.92 -2.41 3.33
N ILE A 164 -15.33 -1.57 2.38
CA ILE A 164 -16.50 -1.81 1.52
C ILE A 164 -16.12 -1.70 0.05
N LYS A 165 -16.87 -2.38 -0.82
CA LYS A 165 -16.69 -2.22 -2.27
C LYS A 165 -17.01 -0.78 -2.66
N ASN A 166 -16.13 -0.17 -3.44
CA ASN A 166 -16.39 1.13 -4.01
C ASN A 166 -17.46 1.00 -5.10
N TRP A 167 -18.45 1.88 -5.07
CA TRP A 167 -19.52 1.93 -6.08
C TRP A 167 -19.00 2.42 -7.43
N ALA A 168 -17.95 3.24 -7.44
CA ALA A 168 -17.27 3.76 -8.63
C ALA A 168 -15.82 3.25 -8.67
N PRO A 169 -15.60 1.97 -9.00
CA PRO A 169 -14.29 1.35 -8.95
C PRO A 169 -13.35 1.90 -10.03
N ILE A 170 -12.13 2.25 -9.61
CA ILE A 170 -11.03 2.71 -10.47
C ILE A 170 -10.02 1.58 -10.81
N TRP A 171 -9.90 0.59 -9.92
CA TRP A 171 -8.96 -0.53 -10.04
C TRP A 171 -9.66 -1.86 -9.72
N THR A 172 -8.94 -2.97 -9.87
CA THR A 172 -9.51 -4.30 -9.71
C THR A 172 -9.91 -4.56 -8.25
N GLU A 173 -11.15 -5.02 -8.02
CA GLU A 173 -11.72 -5.23 -6.67
C GLU A 173 -11.64 -4.00 -5.75
N HIS A 174 -11.78 -2.79 -6.31
CA HIS A 174 -11.60 -1.53 -5.57
C HIS A 174 -12.48 -1.47 -4.31
N ALA A 175 -11.82 -1.37 -3.16
CA ALA A 175 -12.41 -1.10 -1.86
C ALA A 175 -12.05 0.30 -1.36
N ILE A 176 -12.95 0.87 -0.58
CA ILE A 176 -12.69 2.05 0.24
C ILE A 176 -12.82 1.66 1.71
N ARG A 177 -12.00 2.28 2.55
CA ARG A 177 -12.10 2.16 4.01
C ARG A 177 -12.98 3.28 4.53
N ILE A 178 -13.97 2.93 5.33
CA ILE A 178 -14.74 3.93 6.08
C ILE A 178 -13.91 4.39 7.27
N LEU A 179 -13.78 5.70 7.46
CA LEU A 179 -13.28 6.25 8.72
C LEU A 179 -14.46 6.38 9.69
N PRO A 180 -14.52 5.56 10.75
CA PRO A 180 -15.70 5.51 11.60
C PRO A 180 -15.90 6.78 12.41
N GLY A 181 -17.17 7.13 12.59
CA GLY A 181 -17.60 8.13 13.57
C GLY A 181 -17.39 7.64 15.02
N PRO A 182 -17.48 8.56 16.00
CA PRO A 182 -17.14 8.28 17.41
C PRO A 182 -18.02 7.21 18.08
N SER A 183 -19.21 6.94 17.54
CA SER A 183 -20.21 6.06 18.18
C SER A 183 -20.63 4.87 17.29
N SER A 184 -19.77 4.48 16.35
CA SER A 184 -20.04 3.35 15.45
C SER A 184 -19.91 2.00 16.15
N LEU A 185 -20.67 1.00 15.68
CA LEU A 185 -20.73 -0.35 16.25
C LEU A 185 -20.59 -1.40 15.15
N TRP A 186 -19.92 -2.51 15.47
CA TRP A 186 -20.02 -3.73 14.69
C TRP A 186 -21.13 -4.62 15.25
N LEU A 187 -22.04 -5.06 14.39
CA LEU A 187 -23.11 -6.02 14.71
C LEU A 187 -22.94 -7.27 13.86
N ASP A 188 -23.09 -8.45 14.46
CA ASP A 188 -23.18 -9.70 13.72
C ASP A 188 -24.52 -9.79 12.96
N ALA A 189 -24.69 -10.84 12.16
CA ALA A 189 -25.90 -11.05 11.36
C ALA A 189 -27.20 -11.19 12.20
N ARG A 190 -27.10 -11.37 13.52
CA ARG A 190 -28.24 -11.45 14.46
C ARG A 190 -28.45 -10.14 15.23
N GLY A 191 -27.72 -9.08 14.88
CA GLY A 191 -27.78 -7.80 15.58
C GLY A 191 -27.03 -7.79 16.91
N LYS A 192 -26.21 -8.80 17.22
CA LYS A 192 -25.40 -8.82 18.44
C LYS A 192 -24.11 -8.06 18.20
N ARG A 193 -23.78 -7.14 19.11
CA ARG A 193 -22.52 -6.40 19.06
C ARG A 193 -21.31 -7.33 19.21
N LEU A 194 -20.23 -7.05 18.49
CA LEU A 194 -18.93 -7.68 18.75
C LEU A 194 -18.44 -7.38 20.19
N PRO A 195 -17.60 -8.25 20.78
CA PRO A 195 -17.05 -8.04 22.12
C PRO A 195 -16.32 -6.70 22.25
N VAL A 196 -16.36 -6.10 23.43
CA VAL A 196 -15.55 -4.91 23.74
C VAL A 196 -14.07 -5.32 23.78
N PRO A 197 -13.13 -4.54 23.21
CA PRO A 197 -13.27 -3.21 22.60
C PRO A 197 -13.25 -3.22 21.07
N LEU A 198 -13.83 -4.24 20.42
CA LEU A 198 -13.85 -4.39 18.96
C LEU A 198 -14.87 -3.46 18.30
N TYR A 199 -14.61 -2.16 18.41
CA TYR A 199 -15.36 -1.12 17.72
C TYR A 199 -14.67 -0.76 16.40
N PRO A 200 -15.40 -0.29 15.39
CA PRO A 200 -14.79 0.22 14.18
C PRO A 200 -13.70 1.27 14.49
N GLY A 201 -12.53 1.12 13.86
CA GLY A 201 -11.39 2.03 14.04
C GLY A 201 -10.52 1.75 15.27
N PHE A 202 -10.76 0.66 16.01
CA PHE A 202 -9.87 0.18 17.08
C PHE A 202 -8.86 -0.83 16.51
N ASP A 203 -8.73 -2.01 17.14
CA ASP A 203 -7.83 -3.07 16.73
C ASP A 203 -8.45 -3.87 15.58
N THR A 204 -7.98 -3.58 14.37
CA THR A 204 -8.44 -4.23 13.15
C THR A 204 -8.08 -5.71 13.12
N LEU A 205 -6.93 -6.10 13.70
CA LEU A 205 -6.47 -7.48 13.69
C LEU A 205 -7.24 -8.35 14.68
N ALA A 206 -7.54 -7.81 15.87
CA ALA A 206 -8.42 -8.47 16.81
C ALA A 206 -9.85 -8.60 16.23
N THR A 207 -10.35 -7.53 15.59
CA THR A 207 -11.68 -7.56 14.96
C THR A 207 -11.76 -8.59 13.82
N LEU A 208 -10.71 -8.74 13.03
CA LEU A 208 -10.64 -9.72 11.93
C LEU A 208 -10.73 -11.18 12.40
N SER A 209 -10.51 -11.45 13.68
CA SER A 209 -10.55 -12.82 14.24
C SER A 209 -11.97 -13.30 14.58
N HIS A 210 -13.01 -12.51 14.28
CA HIS A 210 -14.43 -12.78 14.55
C HIS A 210 -15.24 -12.87 13.25
#